data_AF-A0A7Y2FNX5-F1
#
_entry.id   AF-A0A7Y2FNX5-F1
#
_cell.length_a   1.000
_cell.length_b   1.000
_cell.length_c   1.000
_cell.angle_alpha   90.00
_cell.angle_beta   90.00
_cell.angle_gamma   90.00
#
_symmetry.space_group_name_H-M   'P 1'
#
loop_
_entity.id
_entity.type
_entity.pdbx_description
1 polymer ?
#
loop_
_entity_poly.entity_id
_entity_poly.type
_entity_poly.pdbx_seq_one_letter_code
_entity_poly.pdbx_strand_id
1 'polypeptide(L)'
;AIYSFELAEDAGGGFAFRMVNSAEFMGGTGSTPSISEDGSRIYASDNVGNVIAFDMELEELWRFDLGDAVAASIAVSPDNAELYAVTRTDIFKLTDLGDSPRLDWTARLDAFADDPDIELEFNALTPTITANGVAVSVGGGYAIGTTAIMLKVGVGLLDRDTGALRSFTKGREESIAVTTVGPRGGIYTASSPVRRVSGKALNLEDPGVADVIGGISRYKPVRNDLLVRDASCAAGVRARNAASIAGSAPNSAMQDIRQIQVLIGQSRAAIDRAVDDADLDTASADTLRSALDRAEANLSVSGLQSVASELLTVCNAL
;
A
#
# COMPACT_ATOMS: atom_id res chain seq x y z
N ALA A 1 18.25 13.61 8.06
CA ALA A 1 19.38 13.30 7.17
C ALA A 1 19.28 11.85 6.73
N ILE A 2 19.66 11.58 5.49
CA ILE A 2 19.82 10.23 4.92
C ILE A 2 21.28 10.08 4.54
N TYR A 3 21.80 8.87 4.69
CA TYR A 3 23.19 8.53 4.39
C TYR A 3 23.21 7.28 3.51
N SER A 4 24.06 7.27 2.49
CA SER A 4 24.39 6.05 1.76
C SER A 4 25.74 5.53 2.24
N PHE A 5 25.81 4.22 2.47
CA PHE A 5 27.02 3.54 2.90
C PHE A 5 27.37 2.40 1.96
N GLU A 6 28.65 2.24 1.69
CA GLU A 6 29.23 1.10 0.99
C GLU A 6 30.02 0.26 2.01
N LEU A 7 29.87 -1.06 1.94
CA LEU A 7 30.74 -1.99 2.66
C LEU A 7 31.96 -2.26 1.78
N ALA A 8 33.13 -1.75 2.17
CA ALA A 8 34.38 -1.88 1.42
C ALA A 8 35.44 -2.63 2.23
N GLU A 9 36.38 -3.29 1.56
CA GLU A 9 37.54 -3.86 2.25
C GLU A 9 38.44 -2.74 2.80
N ASP A 10 38.90 -2.91 4.04
CA ASP A 10 39.87 -2.02 4.66
C ASP A 10 41.31 -2.42 4.33
N ALA A 11 42.26 -1.54 4.64
CA ALA A 11 43.68 -1.77 4.36
C ALA A 11 44.29 -2.98 5.11
N GLY A 12 43.58 -3.55 6.09
CA GLY A 12 43.98 -4.74 6.85
C GLY A 12 43.31 -6.02 6.37
N GLY A 13 42.53 -5.98 5.28
CA GLY A 13 41.75 -7.12 4.79
C GLY A 13 40.46 -7.40 5.59
N GLY A 14 40.02 -6.46 6.42
CA GLY A 14 38.70 -6.45 7.05
C GLY A 14 37.65 -5.75 6.17
N PHE A 15 36.42 -5.59 6.66
CA PHE A 15 35.38 -4.79 6.01
C PHE A 15 35.01 -3.58 6.87
N ALA A 16 34.85 -2.43 6.24
CA ALA A 16 34.41 -1.19 6.88
C ALA A 16 33.27 -0.53 6.08
N PHE A 17 32.32 0.06 6.80
CA PHE A 17 31.32 0.93 6.18
C PHE A 17 31.95 2.28 5.87
N ARG A 18 31.88 2.68 4.61
CA ARG A 18 32.28 4.00 4.12
C ARG A 18 31.04 4.77 3.73
N MET A 19 30.85 5.96 4.29
CA MET A 19 29.81 6.87 3.82
C MET A 19 30.17 7.32 2.39
N VAL A 20 29.21 7.19 1.47
CA VAL A 20 29.38 7.58 0.07
C VAL A 20 28.75 8.94 -0.15
N ASN A 21 27.46 9.08 0.20
CA ASN A 21 26.70 10.32 0.07
C ASN A 21 25.91 10.61 1.35
N SER A 22 25.46 11.87 1.48
CA SER A 22 24.55 12.28 2.55
C SER A 22 23.64 13.41 2.08
N ALA A 23 22.37 13.36 2.47
CA ALA A 23 21.42 14.45 2.30
C ALA A 23 20.88 14.91 3.65
N GLU A 24 20.89 16.21 3.89
CA GLU A 24 20.27 16.83 5.06
C GLU A 24 18.97 17.53 4.67
N PHE A 25 18.00 17.49 5.56
CA PHE A 25 16.70 18.15 5.40
C PHE A 25 16.18 18.57 6.77
N MET A 26 15.38 19.64 6.76
CA MET A 26 14.84 20.25 7.97
C MET A 26 14.00 19.25 8.77
N GLY A 27 13.95 19.44 10.09
CA GLY A 27 12.92 18.80 10.90
C GLY A 27 13.16 17.37 11.38
N GLY A 28 14.14 16.66 10.84
CA GLY A 28 14.24 15.23 11.08
C GLY A 28 13.02 14.48 10.54
N THR A 29 12.97 13.17 10.77
CA THR A 29 11.87 12.34 10.27
C THR A 29 11.52 11.23 11.25
N GLY A 30 10.23 11.00 11.45
CA GLY A 30 9.72 9.80 12.11
C GLY A 30 9.43 8.66 11.14
N SER A 31 9.72 8.86 9.86
CA SER A 31 9.38 7.94 8.78
C SER A 31 10.61 7.21 8.24
N THR A 32 10.41 5.98 7.78
CA THR A 32 11.46 5.19 7.11
C THR A 32 11.52 5.63 5.65
N PRO A 33 12.72 5.84 5.06
CA PRO A 33 12.83 6.08 3.63
C PRO A 33 12.33 4.88 2.83
N SER A 34 11.72 5.16 1.69
CA SER A 34 11.20 4.15 0.75
C SER A 34 11.94 4.28 -0.59
N ILE A 35 12.00 3.19 -1.35
CA ILE A 35 12.66 3.17 -2.66
C ILE A 35 11.64 2.89 -3.78
N SER A 36 11.89 3.40 -4.98
CA SER A 36 11.17 2.95 -6.17
C SER A 36 11.52 1.50 -6.52
N GLU A 37 10.66 0.85 -7.31
CA GLU A 37 10.83 -0.55 -7.70
C GLU A 37 12.11 -0.81 -8.50
N ASP A 38 12.47 0.13 -9.37
CA ASP A 38 13.70 0.09 -10.15
C ASP A 38 14.94 0.52 -9.34
N GLY A 39 14.74 0.92 -8.07
CA GLY A 39 15.79 1.41 -7.19
C GLY A 39 16.43 2.70 -7.65
N SER A 40 15.79 3.49 -8.52
CA SER A 40 16.34 4.76 -9.03
C SER A 40 15.93 5.98 -8.21
N ARG A 41 15.01 5.83 -7.25
CA ARG A 41 14.49 6.90 -6.41
C ARG A 41 14.48 6.51 -4.94
N ILE A 42 14.77 7.48 -4.09
CA ILE A 42 14.62 7.40 -2.64
C ILE A 42 13.60 8.46 -2.22
N TYR A 43 12.55 8.03 -1.53
CA TYR A 43 11.51 8.90 -1.00
C TYR A 43 11.63 9.00 0.51
N ALA A 44 11.58 10.23 1.01
CA ALA A 44 11.58 10.53 2.42
C ALA A 44 10.48 11.53 2.76
N SER A 45 10.22 11.68 4.05
CA SER A 45 9.46 12.82 4.54
C SER A 45 10.22 13.55 5.62
N ASP A 46 9.83 14.80 5.87
CA ASP A 46 10.30 15.57 7.01
C ASP A 46 9.18 15.91 7.99
N ASN A 47 9.54 16.46 9.16
CA ASN A 47 8.57 16.82 10.19
C ASN A 47 7.85 18.16 9.93
N VAL A 48 8.19 18.87 8.86
CA VAL A 48 7.53 20.13 8.47
C VAL A 48 6.51 19.92 7.35
N GLY A 49 6.28 18.66 6.94
CA GLY A 49 5.17 18.27 6.07
C GLY A 49 5.56 17.96 4.62
N ASN A 50 6.86 17.89 4.31
CA ASN A 50 7.29 17.58 2.95
C ASN A 50 7.41 16.09 2.68
N VAL A 51 7.05 15.70 1.47
CA VAL A 51 7.57 14.51 0.77
C VAL A 51 8.72 14.95 -0.12
N ILE A 52 9.84 14.24 -0.07
CA ILE A 52 11.07 14.58 -0.79
C ILE A 52 11.52 13.37 -1.60
N ALA A 53 11.86 13.58 -2.86
CA ALA A 53 12.49 12.56 -3.70
C ALA A 53 13.95 12.90 -3.94
N PHE A 54 14.79 11.89 -3.85
CA PHE A 54 16.20 11.92 -4.16
C PHE A 54 16.53 10.89 -5.24
N ASP A 55 17.61 11.12 -5.97
CA ASP A 55 18.29 10.06 -6.73
C ASP A 55 19.16 9.18 -5.80
N MET A 56 19.92 8.25 -6.41
CA MET A 56 20.78 7.32 -5.66
C MET A 56 22.05 7.97 -5.12
N GLU A 57 22.41 9.13 -5.66
CA GLU A 57 23.49 9.99 -5.21
C GLU A 57 23.05 10.87 -4.03
N LEU A 58 21.77 10.80 -3.63
CA LEU A 58 21.13 11.64 -2.61
C LEU A 58 21.01 13.12 -3.00
N GLU A 59 20.96 13.42 -4.30
CA GLU A 59 20.59 14.74 -4.79
C GLU A 59 19.06 14.90 -4.80
N GLU A 60 18.56 16.02 -4.27
CA GLU A 60 17.12 16.30 -4.23
C GLU A 60 16.60 16.56 -5.65
N LEU A 61 15.66 15.73 -6.10
CA LEU A 61 15.00 15.88 -7.39
C LEU A 61 13.79 16.80 -7.28
N TRP A 62 12.99 16.59 -6.23
CA TRP A 62 11.83 17.42 -5.95
C TRP A 62 11.35 17.29 -4.51
N ARG A 63 10.48 18.24 -4.14
CA ARG A 63 9.83 18.34 -2.83
C ARG A 63 8.37 18.76 -2.98
N PHE A 64 7.50 18.18 -2.16
CA PHE A 64 6.08 18.51 -2.11
C PHE A 64 5.61 18.73 -0.68
N ASP A 65 5.03 19.90 -0.41
CA ASP A 65 4.46 20.25 0.91
C ASP A 65 3.01 19.75 1.00
N LEU A 66 2.73 18.85 1.95
CA LEU A 66 1.38 18.33 2.22
C LEU A 66 0.53 19.30 3.06
N GLY A 67 1.13 20.36 3.61
CA GLY A 67 0.47 21.36 4.45
C GLY A 67 0.34 20.97 5.93
N ASP A 68 0.72 19.74 6.31
CA ASP A 68 0.79 19.26 7.68
C ASP A 68 1.86 18.16 7.83
N ALA A 69 2.29 17.90 9.06
CA ALA A 69 3.36 16.95 9.36
C ALA A 69 3.03 15.53 8.88
N VAL A 70 3.97 14.94 8.16
CA VAL A 70 3.84 13.56 7.67
C VAL A 70 3.87 12.60 8.84
N ALA A 71 2.84 11.76 8.96
CA ALA A 71 2.61 10.91 10.11
C ALA A 71 3.17 9.50 9.97
N ALA A 72 3.59 9.09 8.77
CA ALA A 72 4.15 7.76 8.51
C ALA A 72 5.07 7.71 7.27
N SER A 73 5.69 6.55 7.05
CA SER A 73 6.47 6.26 5.83
C SER A 73 5.64 6.36 4.56
N ILE A 74 6.30 6.82 3.49
CA ILE A 74 5.70 6.93 2.16
C ILE A 74 5.54 5.52 1.59
N ALA A 75 4.32 5.13 1.26
CA ALA A 75 4.09 3.86 0.56
C ALA A 75 4.28 4.06 -0.94
N VAL A 76 5.20 3.31 -1.54
CA VAL A 76 5.57 3.43 -2.95
C VAL A 76 4.92 2.30 -3.74
N SER A 77 4.23 2.64 -4.81
CA SER A 77 3.67 1.63 -5.70
C SER A 77 4.76 1.03 -6.59
N PRO A 78 4.81 -0.30 -6.68
CA PRO A 78 5.70 -1.00 -7.61
C PRO A 78 5.21 -0.94 -9.07
N ASP A 79 3.99 -0.44 -9.29
CA ASP A 79 3.29 -0.60 -10.56
C ASP A 79 3.39 0.67 -11.43
N ASN A 80 3.19 1.86 -10.84
CA ASN A 80 2.82 3.07 -11.61
C ASN A 80 3.44 4.39 -11.10
N ALA A 81 4.62 4.38 -10.48
CA ALA A 81 5.28 5.60 -9.94
C ALA A 81 4.43 6.41 -8.93
N GLU A 82 3.43 5.76 -8.33
CA GLU A 82 2.53 6.37 -7.37
C GLU A 82 3.11 6.29 -5.96
N LEU A 83 2.85 7.33 -5.18
CA LEU A 83 3.29 7.47 -3.81
C LEU A 83 2.07 7.79 -2.95
N TYR A 84 1.98 7.15 -1.80
CA TYR A 84 0.94 7.42 -0.82
C TYR A 84 1.57 7.95 0.45
N ALA A 85 1.24 9.20 0.76
CA ALA A 85 1.70 9.89 1.95
C ALA A 85 0.51 10.15 2.88
N VAL A 86 0.77 10.25 4.18
CA VAL A 86 -0.28 10.52 5.15
C VAL A 86 0.12 11.56 6.16
N THR A 87 -0.84 12.38 6.54
CA THR A 87 -0.80 13.16 7.77
C THR A 87 -1.60 12.41 8.84
N ARG A 88 -1.86 13.06 9.98
CA ARG A 88 -2.75 12.49 11.00
C ARG A 88 -4.21 12.42 10.55
N THR A 89 -4.60 13.25 9.59
CA THR A 89 -5.98 13.41 9.12
C THR A 89 -6.17 12.82 7.74
N ASP A 90 -5.24 13.10 6.83
CA ASP A 90 -5.43 12.94 5.41
C ASP A 90 -4.50 11.89 4.79
N ILE A 91 -4.92 11.41 3.62
CA ILE A 91 -4.17 10.48 2.79
C ILE A 91 -4.05 11.09 1.40
N PHE A 92 -2.83 11.17 0.89
CA PHE A 92 -2.51 11.82 -0.37
C PHE A 92 -1.97 10.79 -1.36
N LYS A 93 -2.36 10.91 -2.62
CA LYS A 93 -1.69 10.26 -3.73
C LYS A 93 -0.88 11.29 -4.50
N LEU A 94 0.43 11.05 -4.59
CA LEU A 94 1.32 11.75 -5.50
C LEU A 94 1.73 10.80 -6.64
N THR A 95 1.99 11.35 -7.82
CA THR A 95 2.71 10.64 -8.89
C THR A 95 4.08 11.30 -9.07
N ASP A 96 5.15 10.51 -9.06
CA ASP A 96 6.48 10.97 -9.45
C ASP A 96 6.56 11.12 -10.98
N LEU A 97 6.81 12.33 -11.47
CA LEU A 97 7.02 12.62 -12.89
C LEU A 97 8.51 12.68 -13.28
N GLY A 98 9.40 12.36 -12.34
CA GLY A 98 10.84 12.31 -12.52
C GLY A 98 11.57 13.47 -11.87
N ASP A 99 11.26 14.71 -12.28
CA ASP A 99 11.82 15.96 -11.76
C ASP A 99 10.80 16.81 -10.98
N SER A 100 9.57 16.31 -10.87
CA SER A 100 8.47 17.01 -10.23
C SER A 100 7.42 16.01 -9.74
N PRO A 101 6.70 16.35 -8.66
CA PRO A 101 5.55 15.59 -8.21
C PRO A 101 4.26 16.16 -8.80
N ARG A 102 3.25 15.30 -8.93
CA ARG A 102 1.86 15.72 -9.14
C ARG A 102 0.99 15.20 -8.00
N LEU A 103 0.26 16.08 -7.33
CA LEU A 103 -0.84 15.66 -6.45
C LEU A 103 -2.01 15.21 -7.29
N ASP A 104 -2.34 13.92 -7.22
CA ASP A 104 -3.48 13.35 -7.95
C ASP A 104 -4.77 13.54 -7.16
N TRP A 105 -4.75 13.22 -5.86
CA TRP A 105 -5.91 13.39 -4.98
C TRP A 105 -5.52 13.41 -3.50
N THR A 106 -6.42 13.96 -2.70
CA THR A 106 -6.55 13.73 -1.25
C THR A 106 -7.76 12.85 -1.02
N ALA A 107 -7.62 11.81 -0.19
CA ALA A 107 -8.66 10.82 0.03
C ALA A 107 -9.91 11.45 0.65
N ARG A 108 -11.08 10.92 0.27
CA ARG A 108 -12.33 11.23 0.95
C ARG A 108 -12.60 10.13 1.98
N LEU A 109 -12.44 10.47 3.26
CA LEU A 109 -12.68 9.58 4.39
C LEU A 109 -14.05 9.89 5.00
N ASP A 110 -15.10 9.35 4.38
CA ASP A 110 -16.52 9.53 4.73
C ASP A 110 -17.17 8.21 5.22
N ALA A 111 -16.38 7.36 5.86
CA ALA A 111 -16.76 6.03 6.33
C ALA A 111 -17.82 6.05 7.45
N PHE A 112 -17.90 7.16 8.18
CA PHE A 112 -18.78 7.40 9.32
C PHE A 112 -19.62 8.68 9.16
N ALA A 113 -19.74 9.24 7.95
CA ALA A 113 -20.40 10.53 7.71
C ALA A 113 -21.88 10.58 8.17
N ASP A 114 -22.55 9.42 8.17
CA ASP A 114 -23.96 9.29 8.61
C ASP A 114 -24.10 8.91 10.10
N ASP A 115 -22.99 8.80 10.84
CA ASP A 115 -22.98 8.41 12.24
C ASP A 115 -23.07 9.66 13.14
N PRO A 116 -24.19 9.89 13.85
CA PRO A 116 -24.42 11.12 14.61
C PRO A 116 -23.48 11.30 15.82
N ASP A 117 -22.79 10.25 16.24
CA ASP A 117 -21.83 10.30 17.35
C ASP A 117 -20.41 10.69 16.88
N ILE A 118 -20.22 10.85 15.57
CA ILE A 118 -18.92 11.10 14.95
C ILE A 118 -18.90 12.52 14.38
N GLU A 119 -18.04 13.36 14.95
CA GLU A 119 -17.84 14.75 14.52
C GLU A 119 -16.77 14.86 13.44
N LEU A 120 -15.78 13.96 13.45
CA LEU A 120 -14.66 13.96 12.52
C LEU A 120 -14.17 12.55 12.20
N GLU A 121 -13.65 12.42 10.98
CA GLU A 121 -12.99 11.22 10.48
C GLU A 121 -11.53 11.52 10.17
N PHE A 122 -10.67 10.51 10.31
CA PHE A 122 -9.24 10.69 10.14
C PHE A 122 -8.53 9.38 9.77
N ASN A 123 -7.38 9.54 9.12
CA ASN A 123 -6.47 8.43 8.87
C ASN A 123 -6.01 7.78 10.19
N ALA A 124 -6.23 6.48 10.32
CA ALA A 124 -5.80 5.72 11.48
C ALA A 124 -4.53 4.89 11.22
N LEU A 125 -4.08 4.67 9.97
CA LEU A 125 -2.91 3.83 9.71
C LEU A 125 -2.29 4.12 8.36
N THR A 126 -0.98 3.87 8.22
CA THR A 126 -0.31 3.92 6.92
C THR A 126 -1.07 3.09 5.87
N PRO A 127 -1.37 3.66 4.69
CA PRO A 127 -2.11 2.97 3.65
C PRO A 127 -1.32 1.79 3.10
N THR A 128 -2.00 0.71 2.76
CA THR A 128 -1.41 -0.47 2.12
C THR A 128 -1.91 -0.57 0.70
N ILE A 129 -0.98 -0.49 -0.25
CA ILE A 129 -1.28 -0.63 -1.67
C ILE A 129 -1.66 -2.09 -1.92
N THR A 130 -2.86 -2.31 -2.46
CA THR A 130 -3.33 -3.62 -2.89
C THR A 130 -3.40 -3.67 -4.41
N ALA A 131 -3.76 -4.83 -4.96
CA ALA A 131 -3.91 -4.99 -6.40
C ALA A 131 -4.99 -4.06 -7.02
N ASN A 132 -5.96 -3.58 -6.22
CA ASN A 132 -7.15 -2.87 -6.73
C ASN A 132 -7.53 -1.58 -6.03
N GLY A 133 -6.67 -1.12 -5.14
CA GLY A 133 -6.98 0.04 -4.34
C GLY A 133 -5.94 0.23 -3.27
N VAL A 134 -6.33 1.04 -2.30
CA VAL A 134 -5.47 1.34 -1.16
C VAL A 134 -6.24 0.98 0.09
N ALA A 135 -5.80 -0.07 0.79
CA ALA A 135 -6.37 -0.46 2.05
C ALA A 135 -5.99 0.57 3.12
N VAL A 136 -6.99 1.11 3.79
CA VAL A 136 -6.83 2.18 4.79
C VAL A 136 -7.57 1.82 6.07
N SER A 137 -7.06 2.32 7.19
CA SER A 137 -7.80 2.31 8.46
C SER A 137 -8.39 3.69 8.66
N VAL A 138 -9.68 3.79 8.89
CA VAL A 138 -10.38 5.06 9.14
C VAL A 138 -10.86 5.09 10.57
N GLY A 139 -10.47 6.11 11.32
CA GLY A 139 -10.96 6.39 12.66
C GLY A 139 -12.10 7.42 12.60
N GLY A 140 -13.12 7.22 13.43
CA GLY A 140 -14.19 8.19 13.66
C GLY A 140 -14.24 8.57 15.14
N GLY A 141 -14.43 9.85 15.43
CA GLY A 141 -14.73 10.33 16.77
C GLY A 141 -14.89 11.84 16.83
N TYR A 142 -14.29 12.48 17.84
CA TYR A 142 -14.39 13.92 18.08
C TYR A 142 -13.03 14.52 18.43
N ALA A 143 -12.93 15.85 18.49
CA ALA A 143 -11.69 16.54 18.87
C ALA A 143 -11.75 17.08 20.30
N ILE A 144 -10.64 16.95 21.03
CA ILE A 144 -10.35 17.76 22.22
C ILE A 144 -9.14 18.65 21.90
N GLY A 145 -9.40 19.94 21.65
CA GLY A 145 -8.38 20.83 21.11
C GLY A 145 -7.93 20.36 19.73
N THR A 146 -6.64 20.07 19.57
CA THR A 146 -6.05 19.55 18.33
C THR A 146 -5.92 18.02 18.30
N THR A 147 -6.42 17.32 19.33
CA THR A 147 -6.27 15.86 19.45
C THR A 147 -7.56 15.17 19.06
N ALA A 148 -7.49 14.30 18.05
CA ALA A 148 -8.59 13.40 17.70
C ALA A 148 -8.73 12.29 18.75
N ILE A 149 -9.94 12.12 19.27
CA ILE A 149 -10.34 11.06 20.19
C ILE A 149 -11.11 10.01 19.40
N MET A 150 -10.52 8.81 19.28
CA MET A 150 -11.10 7.73 18.48
C MET A 150 -12.19 6.97 19.24
N LEU A 151 -13.39 6.89 18.69
CA LEU A 151 -14.51 6.09 19.24
C LEU A 151 -14.77 4.84 18.39
N LYS A 152 -14.76 5.01 17.08
CA LYS A 152 -15.04 3.97 16.08
C LYS A 152 -13.85 3.87 15.13
N VAL A 153 -13.65 2.69 14.57
CA VAL A 153 -12.59 2.43 13.59
C VAL A 153 -13.08 1.39 12.61
N GLY A 154 -12.55 1.41 11.39
CA GLY A 154 -12.75 0.35 10.43
C GLY A 154 -11.72 0.34 9.33
N VAL A 155 -11.88 -0.62 8.43
CA VAL A 155 -10.99 -0.80 7.29
C VAL A 155 -11.78 -0.52 6.02
N GLY A 156 -11.23 0.39 5.22
CA GLY A 156 -11.75 0.77 3.91
C GLY A 156 -10.79 0.40 2.79
N LEU A 157 -11.32 0.38 1.58
CA LEU A 157 -10.54 0.28 0.35
C LEU A 157 -10.80 1.53 -0.49
N LEU A 158 -9.78 2.36 -0.67
CA LEU A 158 -9.84 3.53 -1.55
C LEU A 158 -9.74 3.11 -3.01
N ASP A 159 -10.49 3.82 -3.84
CA ASP A 159 -10.31 3.88 -5.27
C ASP A 159 -8.95 4.51 -5.59
N ARG A 160 -8.14 3.78 -6.36
CA ARG A 160 -6.76 4.17 -6.67
C ARG A 160 -6.68 5.45 -7.51
N ASP A 161 -7.69 5.74 -8.31
CA ASP A 161 -7.68 6.85 -9.27
C ASP A 161 -8.31 8.11 -8.68
N THR A 162 -9.28 7.95 -7.78
CA THR A 162 -10.11 9.06 -7.28
C THR A 162 -9.94 9.34 -5.78
N GLY A 163 -9.33 8.43 -5.01
CA GLY A 163 -9.20 8.55 -3.56
C GLY A 163 -10.52 8.40 -2.80
N ALA A 164 -11.60 7.98 -3.47
CA ALA A 164 -12.91 7.76 -2.85
C ALA A 164 -12.97 6.40 -2.15
N LEU A 165 -13.67 6.31 -1.02
CA LEU A 165 -13.99 5.02 -0.40
C LEU A 165 -14.86 4.17 -1.34
N ARG A 166 -14.35 3.02 -1.81
CA ARG A 166 -15.15 2.05 -2.60
C ARG A 166 -15.94 1.12 -1.70
N SER A 167 -15.33 0.72 -0.60
CA SER A 167 -15.93 -0.16 0.39
C SER A 167 -15.35 0.12 1.76
N PHE A 168 -16.15 -0.16 2.77
CA PHE A 168 -15.77 0.00 4.16
C PHE A 168 -16.49 -1.02 5.02
N THR A 169 -15.81 -1.46 6.07
CA THR A 169 -16.43 -2.24 7.12
C THR A 169 -15.93 -1.74 8.46
N LYS A 170 -16.86 -1.61 9.41
CA LYS A 170 -16.52 -1.31 10.80
C LYS A 170 -15.58 -2.40 11.31
N GLY A 171 -14.49 -1.95 11.90
CA GLY A 171 -13.46 -2.79 12.49
C GLY A 171 -13.75 -3.06 13.96
N ARG A 172 -13.14 -4.12 14.47
CA ARG A 172 -13.26 -4.44 15.90
C ARG A 172 -12.31 -3.63 16.76
N GLU A 173 -11.16 -3.28 16.22
CA GLU A 173 -10.08 -2.58 16.92
C GLU A 173 -9.18 -1.86 15.91
N GLU A 174 -8.50 -0.82 16.38
CA GLU A 174 -7.50 -0.10 15.59
C GLU A 174 -6.12 -0.79 15.58
N SER A 175 -5.21 -0.22 14.80
CA SER A 175 -3.81 -0.60 14.81
C SER A 175 -2.93 0.64 14.71
N ILE A 176 -1.74 0.56 15.29
CA ILE A 176 -0.62 1.47 15.03
C ILE A 176 0.52 0.74 14.29
N ALA A 177 0.29 -0.48 13.82
CA ALA A 177 1.29 -1.32 13.17
C ALA A 177 1.20 -1.19 11.63
N VAL A 178 1.06 -2.32 10.94
CA VAL A 178 0.92 -2.37 9.49
C VAL A 178 -0.35 -3.13 9.11
N THR A 179 -0.92 -2.75 7.98
CA THR A 179 -1.90 -3.58 7.29
C THR A 179 -1.15 -4.50 6.33
N THR A 180 -1.56 -5.77 6.24
CA THR A 180 -0.93 -6.74 5.32
C THR A 180 -1.96 -7.47 4.48
N VAL A 181 -1.58 -7.79 3.25
CA VAL A 181 -2.41 -8.55 2.32
C VAL A 181 -2.00 -10.02 2.40
N GLY A 182 -2.94 -10.89 2.76
CA GLY A 182 -2.73 -12.33 2.72
C GLY A 182 -2.91 -12.90 1.32
N PRO A 183 -2.49 -14.16 1.07
CA PRO A 183 -2.42 -14.79 -0.26
C PRO A 183 -3.77 -15.01 -0.96
N ARG A 184 -4.87 -14.58 -0.35
CA ARG A 184 -6.25 -14.71 -0.85
C ARG A 184 -6.95 -13.35 -0.92
N GLY A 185 -6.19 -12.26 -1.02
CA GLY A 185 -6.69 -10.89 -1.07
C GLY A 185 -7.26 -10.37 0.25
N GLY A 186 -7.16 -11.14 1.32
CA GLY A 186 -7.66 -10.73 2.64
C GLY A 186 -6.72 -9.70 3.27
N ILE A 187 -7.29 -8.69 3.91
CA ILE A 187 -6.56 -7.64 4.62
C ILE A 187 -6.47 -8.03 6.10
N TYR A 188 -5.27 -8.02 6.66
CA TYR A 188 -5.00 -8.35 8.05
C TYR A 188 -4.50 -7.11 8.79
N THR A 189 -5.03 -6.90 9.99
CA THR A 189 -4.61 -5.82 10.87
C THR A 189 -4.39 -6.36 12.27
N ALA A 190 -3.26 -5.98 12.89
CA ALA A 190 -2.98 -6.30 14.27
C ALA A 190 -3.72 -5.31 15.19
N SER A 191 -4.48 -5.83 16.14
CA SER A 191 -5.27 -5.03 17.06
C SER A 191 -4.38 -4.46 18.17
N SER A 192 -4.11 -3.16 18.13
CA SER A 192 -3.24 -2.41 19.06
C SER A 192 -3.94 -1.11 19.50
N PRO A 193 -4.74 -1.17 20.58
CA PRO A 193 -5.73 -0.14 20.94
C PRO A 193 -5.16 1.12 21.61
N VAL A 194 -4.08 1.71 21.11
CA VAL A 194 -3.40 2.83 21.80
C VAL A 194 -4.27 4.09 21.88
N ARG A 195 -4.83 4.55 20.75
CA ARG A 195 -5.76 5.68 20.64
C ARG A 195 -7.18 5.29 21.07
N ARG A 196 -7.64 4.07 20.77
CA ARG A 196 -9.00 3.62 21.17
C ARG A 196 -9.15 3.48 22.70
N VAL A 197 -8.08 3.14 23.42
CA VAL A 197 -8.07 3.16 24.89
C VAL A 197 -8.39 4.56 25.43
N SER A 198 -7.83 5.62 24.86
CA SER A 198 -8.14 6.99 25.29
C SER A 198 -9.60 7.34 25.04
N GLY A 199 -10.15 6.97 23.88
CA GLY A 199 -11.58 7.12 23.60
C GLY A 199 -12.45 6.38 24.61
N LYS A 200 -12.15 5.12 24.93
CA LYS A 200 -12.90 4.36 25.93
C LYS A 200 -12.79 4.97 27.34
N ALA A 201 -11.61 5.43 27.74
CA ALA A 201 -11.38 6.01 29.06
C ALA A 201 -12.16 7.32 29.29
N LEU A 202 -12.37 8.12 28.24
CA LEU A 202 -13.15 9.36 28.32
C LEU A 202 -14.67 9.12 28.24
N ASN A 203 -15.09 7.94 27.80
CA ASN A 203 -16.50 7.59 27.54
C ASN A 203 -16.85 6.24 28.20
N LEU A 204 -16.42 6.04 29.45
CA LEU A 204 -16.54 4.74 30.15
C LEU A 204 -18.00 4.26 30.27
N GLU A 205 -18.93 5.20 30.47
CA GLU A 205 -20.36 4.92 30.66
C GLU A 205 -21.13 4.81 29.33
N ASP A 206 -20.51 5.15 28.20
CA ASP A 206 -21.14 5.09 26.89
C ASP A 206 -21.12 3.64 26.34
N PRO A 207 -22.29 2.97 26.22
CA PRO A 207 -22.36 1.63 25.64
C PRO A 207 -22.09 1.61 24.13
N GLY A 208 -22.13 2.76 23.44
CA GLY A 208 -21.78 2.93 22.04
C GLY A 208 -20.29 2.79 21.75
N VAL A 209 -19.44 2.93 22.78
CA VAL A 209 -17.99 2.75 22.69
C VAL A 209 -17.60 1.32 23.12
N ALA A 210 -17.28 0.51 22.12
CA ALA A 210 -16.93 -0.90 22.29
C ALA A 210 -15.66 -1.10 23.14
N ASP A 211 -15.61 -2.21 23.88
CA ASP A 211 -14.45 -2.60 24.69
C ASP A 211 -13.21 -2.83 23.85
N VAL A 212 -12.06 -2.45 24.38
CA VAL A 212 -10.73 -2.64 23.77
C VAL A 212 -10.37 -4.12 23.72
N ILE A 213 -9.82 -4.57 22.60
CA ILE A 213 -9.42 -5.96 22.41
C ILE A 213 -8.02 -6.06 21.80
N GLY A 214 -7.30 -7.14 22.12
CA GLY A 214 -6.08 -7.51 21.38
C GLY A 214 -6.36 -8.54 20.29
N GLY A 215 -5.34 -8.85 19.50
CA GLY A 215 -5.38 -9.95 18.52
C GLY A 215 -5.15 -9.51 17.08
N ILE A 216 -5.72 -10.25 16.13
CA ILE A 216 -5.59 -10.00 14.69
C ILE A 216 -6.99 -10.04 14.09
N SER A 217 -7.34 -9.01 13.33
CA SER A 217 -8.58 -8.99 12.54
C SER A 217 -8.25 -9.26 11.07
N ARG A 218 -9.12 -10.04 10.41
CA ARG A 218 -9.05 -10.34 8.99
C ARG A 218 -10.32 -9.86 8.30
N TYR A 219 -10.15 -9.08 7.24
CA TYR A 219 -11.21 -8.66 6.33
C TYR A 219 -11.03 -9.42 5.02
N LYS A 220 -12.10 -10.07 4.54
CA LYS A 220 -12.05 -10.88 3.33
C LYS A 220 -12.66 -10.13 2.14
N PRO A 221 -12.18 -10.37 0.91
CA PRO A 221 -12.89 -9.97 -0.29
C PRO A 221 -14.30 -10.54 -0.30
N VAL A 222 -15.25 -9.76 -0.85
CA VAL A 222 -16.64 -10.19 -1.07
C VAL A 222 -16.97 -10.40 -2.55
N ARG A 223 -16.22 -9.79 -3.46
CA ARG A 223 -16.32 -9.96 -4.91
C ARG A 223 -15.07 -10.65 -5.42
N ASN A 224 -15.12 -11.99 -5.44
CA ASN A 224 -13.96 -12.79 -5.78
C ASN A 224 -13.65 -12.71 -7.29
N ASP A 225 -14.64 -12.52 -8.14
CA ASP A 225 -14.47 -12.21 -9.57
C ASP A 225 -13.62 -10.95 -9.78
N LEU A 226 -13.91 -9.87 -9.04
CA LEU A 226 -13.11 -8.65 -9.11
C LEU A 226 -11.69 -8.88 -8.56
N LEU A 227 -11.54 -9.70 -7.52
CA LEU A 227 -10.20 -10.07 -7.05
C LEU A 227 -9.38 -10.82 -8.12
N VAL A 228 -10.01 -11.67 -8.94
CA VAL A 228 -9.34 -12.33 -10.08
C VAL A 228 -8.79 -11.28 -11.04
N ARG A 229 -9.67 -10.37 -11.48
CA ARG A 229 -9.34 -9.26 -12.38
C ARG A 229 -8.14 -8.49 -11.84
N ASP A 230 -8.29 -8.01 -10.63
CA ASP A 230 -7.41 -7.08 -9.99
C ASP A 230 -6.02 -7.66 -9.72
N ALA A 231 -5.96 -8.87 -9.17
CA ALA A 231 -4.70 -9.58 -8.95
C ALA A 231 -3.97 -9.85 -10.28
N SER A 232 -4.72 -10.14 -11.35
CA SER A 232 -4.16 -10.33 -12.70
C SER A 232 -3.66 -9.02 -13.30
N CYS A 233 -4.37 -7.90 -13.11
CA CYS A 233 -3.93 -6.57 -13.54
C CYS A 233 -2.60 -6.19 -12.87
N ALA A 234 -2.53 -6.31 -11.55
CA ALA A 234 -1.31 -6.02 -10.80
C ALA A 234 -0.15 -6.92 -11.22
N ALA A 235 -0.42 -8.22 -11.43
CA ALA A 235 0.60 -9.16 -11.90
C ALA A 235 1.10 -8.81 -13.31
N GLY A 236 0.20 -8.42 -14.21
CA GLY A 236 0.53 -8.05 -15.58
C GLY A 236 1.34 -6.76 -15.66
N VAL A 237 0.99 -5.73 -14.89
CA VAL A 237 1.75 -4.48 -14.79
C VAL A 237 3.14 -4.74 -14.20
N ARG A 238 3.22 -5.51 -13.10
CA ARG A 238 4.51 -5.89 -12.52
C ARG A 238 5.38 -6.68 -13.49
N ALA A 239 4.82 -7.63 -14.22
CA ALA A 239 5.55 -8.40 -15.24
C ALA A 239 6.11 -7.48 -16.35
N ARG A 240 5.33 -6.48 -16.78
CA ARG A 240 5.77 -5.47 -17.76
C ARG A 240 6.92 -4.61 -17.20
N ASN A 241 6.81 -4.16 -15.95
CA ASN A 241 7.85 -3.35 -15.31
C ASN A 241 9.14 -4.15 -15.13
N ALA A 242 9.04 -5.39 -14.63
CA ALA A 242 10.16 -6.31 -14.49
C ALA A 242 10.83 -6.61 -15.84
N ALA A 243 10.07 -6.71 -16.93
CA ALA A 243 10.64 -6.89 -18.26
C ALA A 243 11.53 -5.72 -18.70
N SER A 244 11.21 -4.49 -18.27
CA SER A 244 11.98 -3.29 -18.63
C SER A 244 13.37 -3.23 -18.00
N ILE A 245 13.54 -3.83 -16.81
CA ILE A 245 14.81 -3.88 -16.07
C ILE A 245 15.51 -5.23 -16.14
N ALA A 246 14.89 -6.26 -16.72
CA ALA A 246 15.41 -7.63 -16.75
C ALA A 246 16.84 -7.74 -17.32
N GLY A 247 17.20 -6.87 -18.28
CA GLY A 247 18.54 -6.85 -18.87
C GLY A 247 19.61 -6.23 -17.97
N SER A 248 19.28 -5.16 -17.24
CA SER A 248 20.23 -4.44 -16.37
C SER A 248 20.27 -4.99 -14.95
N ALA A 249 19.15 -5.53 -14.45
CA ALA A 249 18.98 -6.02 -13.08
C ALA A 249 18.23 -7.38 -13.04
N PRO A 250 18.79 -8.46 -13.61
CA PRO A 250 18.12 -9.76 -13.71
C PRO A 250 17.74 -10.37 -12.35
N ASN A 251 18.52 -10.11 -11.30
CA ASN A 251 18.20 -10.57 -9.94
C ASN A 251 16.97 -9.89 -9.35
N SER A 252 16.75 -8.61 -9.68
CA SER A 252 15.55 -7.88 -9.27
C SER A 252 14.32 -8.43 -10.00
N ALA A 253 14.42 -8.60 -11.32
CA ALA A 253 13.37 -9.24 -12.12
C ALA A 253 13.03 -10.67 -11.63
N MET A 254 14.00 -11.41 -11.10
CA MET A 254 13.74 -12.70 -10.45
C MET A 254 12.94 -12.59 -9.14
N GLN A 255 13.09 -11.51 -8.36
CA GLN A 255 12.24 -11.29 -7.19
C GLN A 255 10.82 -10.91 -7.62
N ASP A 256 10.68 -10.10 -8.66
CA ASP A 256 9.38 -9.79 -9.26
C ASP A 256 8.62 -11.04 -9.70
N ILE A 257 9.30 -12.00 -10.33
CA ILE A 257 8.73 -13.28 -10.71
C ILE A 257 8.05 -13.97 -9.51
N ARG A 258 8.68 -13.96 -8.33
CA ARG A 258 8.09 -14.57 -7.12
C ARG A 258 6.81 -13.86 -6.70
N GLN A 259 6.79 -12.53 -6.77
CA GLN A 259 5.60 -11.76 -6.44
C GLN A 259 4.47 -11.97 -7.47
N ILE A 260 4.82 -12.08 -8.76
CA ILE A 260 3.88 -12.41 -9.83
C ILE A 260 3.26 -13.80 -9.59
N GLN A 261 4.04 -14.80 -9.15
CA GLN A 261 3.50 -16.12 -8.77
C GLN A 261 2.47 -16.02 -7.65
N VAL A 262 2.73 -15.20 -6.63
CA VAL A 262 1.77 -14.98 -5.53
C VAL A 262 0.46 -14.39 -6.06
N LEU A 263 0.52 -13.42 -6.98
CA LEU A 263 -0.67 -12.81 -7.57
C LEU A 263 -1.43 -13.75 -8.52
N ILE A 264 -0.72 -14.60 -9.29
CA ILE A 264 -1.33 -15.68 -10.08
C ILE A 264 -2.06 -16.66 -9.14
N GLY A 265 -1.41 -17.08 -8.07
CA GLY A 265 -2.01 -17.97 -7.06
C GLY A 265 -3.23 -17.35 -6.39
N GLN A 266 -3.17 -16.06 -6.08
CA GLN A 266 -4.32 -15.31 -5.55
C GLN A 266 -5.48 -15.26 -6.54
N SER A 267 -5.20 -15.03 -7.84
CA SER A 267 -6.20 -15.04 -8.91
C SER A 267 -6.87 -16.41 -9.03
N ARG A 268 -6.09 -17.50 -9.08
CA ARG A 268 -6.64 -18.87 -9.13
C ARG A 268 -7.56 -19.17 -7.95
N ALA A 269 -7.11 -18.85 -6.73
CA ALA A 269 -7.89 -19.10 -5.53
C ALA A 269 -9.18 -18.25 -5.46
N ALA A 270 -9.22 -17.13 -6.18
CA ALA A 270 -10.40 -16.28 -6.30
C ALA A 270 -11.35 -16.80 -7.39
N ILE A 271 -10.86 -17.37 -8.50
CA ILE A 271 -11.71 -18.00 -9.54
C ILE A 271 -12.62 -19.06 -8.92
N ASP A 272 -12.05 -19.98 -8.13
CA ASP A 272 -12.83 -21.08 -7.53
C ASP A 272 -13.97 -20.55 -6.66
N ARG A 273 -13.69 -19.52 -5.84
CA ARG A 273 -14.72 -18.89 -5.02
C ARG A 273 -15.74 -18.11 -5.84
N ALA A 274 -15.32 -17.42 -6.88
CA ALA A 274 -16.22 -16.67 -7.74
C ALA A 274 -17.24 -17.60 -8.43
N VAL A 275 -16.82 -18.81 -8.80
CA VAL A 275 -17.74 -19.85 -9.30
C VAL A 275 -18.68 -20.34 -8.20
N ASP A 276 -18.16 -20.64 -7.00
CA ASP A 276 -18.98 -21.08 -5.86
C ASP A 276 -20.02 -20.01 -5.44
N ASP A 277 -19.63 -18.73 -5.49
CA ASP A 277 -20.47 -17.56 -5.18
C ASP A 277 -21.42 -17.19 -6.34
N ALA A 278 -21.32 -17.87 -7.50
CA ALA A 278 -22.05 -17.60 -8.74
C ALA A 278 -21.80 -16.21 -9.36
N ASP A 279 -20.68 -15.57 -9.01
CA ASP A 279 -20.20 -14.32 -9.63
C ASP A 279 -19.46 -14.57 -10.97
N LEU A 280 -19.07 -15.82 -11.25
CA LEU A 280 -18.38 -16.22 -12.47
C LEU A 280 -18.90 -17.57 -12.99
N ASP A 281 -19.22 -17.67 -14.28
CA ASP A 281 -19.64 -18.94 -14.87
C ASP A 281 -18.45 -19.88 -15.14
N THR A 282 -18.74 -21.18 -15.26
CA THR A 282 -17.70 -22.21 -15.44
C THR A 282 -16.89 -22.05 -16.74
N ALA A 283 -17.52 -21.63 -17.84
CA ALA A 283 -16.83 -21.49 -19.12
C ALA A 283 -15.86 -20.30 -19.12
N SER A 284 -16.29 -19.18 -18.52
CA SER A 284 -15.42 -18.04 -18.25
C SER A 284 -14.28 -18.44 -17.31
N ALA A 285 -14.57 -19.13 -16.21
CA ALA A 285 -13.57 -19.60 -15.26
C ALA A 285 -12.50 -20.49 -15.92
N ASP A 286 -12.88 -21.42 -16.79
CA ASP A 286 -11.94 -22.30 -17.49
C ASP A 286 -11.05 -21.53 -18.48
N THR A 287 -11.61 -20.50 -19.12
CA THR A 287 -10.85 -19.59 -19.99
C THR A 287 -9.79 -18.82 -19.19
N LEU A 288 -10.17 -18.26 -18.03
CA LEU A 288 -9.24 -17.52 -17.17
C LEU A 288 -8.16 -18.45 -16.59
N ARG A 289 -8.52 -19.66 -16.14
CA ARG A 289 -7.56 -20.67 -15.66
C ARG A 289 -6.53 -21.01 -16.73
N SER A 290 -6.99 -21.24 -17.96
CA SER A 290 -6.10 -21.57 -19.08
C SER A 290 -5.12 -20.44 -19.41
N ALA A 291 -5.54 -19.17 -19.27
CA ALA A 291 -4.64 -18.03 -19.44
C ALA A 291 -3.63 -17.90 -18.29
N LEU A 292 -4.06 -18.13 -17.05
CA LEU A 292 -3.15 -18.17 -15.89
C LEU A 292 -2.14 -19.33 -16.00
N ASP A 293 -2.54 -20.50 -16.51
CA ASP A 293 -1.65 -21.63 -16.78
C ASP A 293 -0.56 -21.27 -17.80
N ARG A 294 -0.93 -20.59 -18.90
CA ARG A 294 0.04 -20.13 -19.90
C ARG A 294 0.99 -19.06 -19.35
N ALA A 295 0.48 -18.14 -18.54
CA ALA A 295 1.31 -17.13 -17.89
C ALA A 295 2.33 -17.78 -16.94
N GLU A 296 1.88 -18.72 -16.10
CA GLU A 296 2.74 -19.40 -15.14
C GLU A 296 3.79 -20.30 -15.82
N ALA A 297 3.43 -21.01 -16.88
CA ALA A 297 4.36 -21.86 -17.65
C ALA A 297 5.49 -21.07 -18.33
N ASN A 298 5.23 -19.80 -18.69
CA ASN A 298 6.21 -18.93 -19.34
C ASN A 298 7.01 -18.06 -18.34
N LEU A 299 6.77 -18.21 -17.05
CA LEU A 299 7.29 -17.31 -16.04
C LEU A 299 8.81 -17.48 -15.84
N SER A 300 9.55 -16.62 -16.52
CA SER A 300 11.01 -16.58 -16.57
C SER A 300 11.46 -15.17 -16.92
N VAL A 301 12.72 -14.82 -16.65
CA VAL A 301 13.26 -13.47 -16.92
C VAL A 301 13.08 -13.07 -18.40
N SER A 302 13.29 -14.01 -19.32
CA SER A 302 13.07 -13.78 -20.76
C SER A 302 11.60 -13.82 -21.18
N GLY A 303 10.72 -14.43 -20.39
CA GLY A 303 9.29 -14.59 -20.68
C GLY A 303 8.40 -13.46 -20.18
N LEU A 304 8.90 -12.56 -19.33
CA LEU A 304 8.13 -11.53 -18.62
C LEU A 304 7.19 -10.71 -19.52
N GLN A 305 7.60 -10.36 -20.74
CA GLN A 305 6.76 -9.58 -21.65
C GLN A 305 5.56 -10.38 -22.19
N SER A 306 5.75 -11.68 -22.46
CA SER A 306 4.66 -12.58 -22.84
C SER A 306 3.70 -12.81 -21.67
N VAL A 307 4.27 -13.06 -20.48
CA VAL A 307 3.52 -13.20 -19.23
C VAL A 307 2.67 -11.97 -18.95
N ALA A 308 3.22 -10.76 -19.09
CA ALA A 308 2.48 -9.52 -18.92
C ALA A 308 1.25 -9.47 -19.84
N SER A 309 1.40 -9.87 -21.10
CA SER A 309 0.31 -9.86 -22.09
C SER A 309 -0.81 -10.84 -21.74
N GLU A 310 -0.47 -12.06 -21.30
CA GLU A 310 -1.45 -13.07 -20.86
C GLU A 310 -2.20 -12.60 -19.60
N LEU A 311 -1.49 -12.06 -18.60
CA LEU A 311 -2.10 -11.57 -17.36
C LEU A 311 -3.00 -10.36 -17.59
N LEU A 312 -2.59 -9.44 -18.46
CA LEU A 312 -3.42 -8.30 -18.87
C LEU A 312 -4.64 -8.75 -19.69
N THR A 313 -4.57 -9.88 -20.38
CA THR A 313 -5.74 -10.47 -21.05
C THR A 313 -6.75 -10.99 -20.02
N VAL A 314 -6.31 -11.64 -18.95
CA VAL A 314 -7.19 -12.04 -17.82
C VAL A 314 -7.80 -10.81 -17.14
N CYS A 315 -6.97 -9.78 -16.88
CA CYS A 315 -7.40 -8.50 -16.32
C CYS A 315 -8.50 -7.83 -17.17
N ASN A 316 -8.40 -7.84 -18.49
CA ASN A 316 -9.36 -7.16 -19.35
C ASN A 316 -10.63 -7.99 -19.67
N ALA A 317 -10.66 -9.26 -19.26
CA ALA A 317 -11.79 -10.16 -19.52
C ALA A 317 -12.92 -10.02 -18.48
N LEU A 318 -12.69 -9.28 -17.39
CA LEU A 318 -13.59 -9.08 -16.24
C LEU A 318 -13.76 -7.58 -15.94
#